data_AF-A0A554LHM1-F1
#
_entry.id   AF-A0A554LHM1-F1
#
_cell.length_a   1.000
_cell.length_b   1.000
_cell.length_c   1.000
_cell.angle_alpha   90.00
_cell.angle_beta   90.00
_cell.angle_gamma   90.00
#
_symmetry.space_group_name_H-M   'P 1'
#
loop_
_entity.id
_entity.type
_entity.pdbx_description
1 polymer ?
#
loop_
_entity_poly.entity_id
_entity_poly.type
_entity_poly.pdbx_seq_one_letter_code
_entity_poly.pdbx_strand_id
1 'polypeptide(L)' 'MLGDHQKKSFIGVAIMLIILGVLFFVLGGLGWLYNSSGSGMLMTMPIEKMLAGIIIIALSYIILELELLRTKK' A
#
# COMPACT_ATOMS: atom_id res chain seq x y z
N MET A 1 21.11 -15.78 -14.43
CA MET A 1 19.94 -15.41 -15.27
C MET A 1 18.69 -15.75 -14.46
N LEU A 2 18.01 -14.74 -13.91
CA LEU A 2 16.77 -14.95 -13.16
C LEU A 2 15.67 -15.24 -14.18
N GLY A 3 15.18 -16.48 -14.19
CA GLY A 3 14.22 -16.97 -15.18
C GLY A 3 12.93 -16.16 -15.20
N ASP A 4 12.30 -16.06 -16.38
CA ASP A 4 11.13 -15.22 -16.67
C ASP A 4 9.96 -15.35 -15.68
N HIS A 5 9.84 -16.49 -14.99
CA HIS A 5 8.85 -16.67 -13.94
C HIS A 5 9.05 -15.75 -12.73
N GLN A 6 10.28 -15.39 -12.40
CA GLN A 6 10.56 -14.51 -11.25
C GLN A 6 10.21 -13.03 -11.53
N LYS A 7 10.32 -12.58 -12.79
CA LYS A 7 10.00 -11.19 -13.18
C LYS A 7 8.49 -10.89 -13.10
N LYS A 8 7.64 -11.79 -13.58
CA LYS A 8 6.17 -11.65 -13.45
C LYS A 8 5.70 -11.68 -12.00
N SER A 9 6.40 -12.44 -11.15
CA SER A 9 6.09 -12.51 -9.71
C SER A 9 6.31 -11.16 -9.01
N PHE A 10 7.38 -10.43 -9.35
CA PHE A 10 7.72 -9.16 -8.68
C PHE A 10 6.71 -8.03 -8.96
N ILE A 11 6.26 -7.89 -10.21
CA ILE A 11 5.24 -6.89 -10.57
C ILE A 11 3.93 -7.20 -9.83
N GLY A 12 3.55 -8.49 -9.77
CA GLY A 12 2.35 -8.92 -9.04
C GLY A 12 2.44 -8.61 -7.54
N VAL A 13 3.60 -8.82 -6.92
CA VAL A 13 3.85 -8.48 -5.51
C VAL A 13 3.74 -6.97 -5.28
N ALA A 14 4.34 -6.15 -6.13
CA ALA A 14 4.25 -4.69 -6.01
C ALA A 14 2.80 -4.20 -6.12
N ILE A 15 2.03 -4.71 -7.07
CA ILE A 15 0.60 -4.37 -7.21
C ILE A 15 -0.20 -4.80 -5.98
N MET A 16 0.03 -6.01 -5.46
CA MET A 16 -0.64 -6.48 -4.23
C MET A 16 -0.35 -5.59 -3.03
N LEU A 17 0.90 -5.13 -2.89
CA LEU A 17 1.28 -4.22 -1.81
C LEU A 17 0.65 -2.82 -1.99
N ILE A 18 0.51 -2.32 -3.22
CA ILE A 18 -0.25 -1.07 -3.49
C ILE A 18 -1.70 -1.23 -3.03
N ILE A 19 -2.37 -2.32 -3.40
CA ILE A 19 -3.76 -2.61 -2.99
C ILE A 19 -3.86 -2.65 -1.46
N LEU A 20 -2.92 -3.32 -0.80
CA LEU A 20 -2.86 -3.39 0.66
C LEU A 20 -2.70 -1.99 1.29
N GLY A 21 -1.80 -1.17 0.76
CA GLY A 21 -1.58 0.20 1.24
C GLY A 21 -2.81 1.09 1.06
N VAL A 22 -3.52 0.97 -0.07
CA VAL A 22 -4.79 1.66 -0.31
C VAL A 22 -5.84 1.23 0.73
N LEU A 23 -5.90 -0.06 1.05
CA LEU A 23 -6.83 -0.58 2.04
C LEU A 23 -6.55 -0.01 3.44
N PHE A 24 -5.28 0.08 3.85
CA PHE A 24 -4.89 0.75 5.10
C PHE A 24 -5.26 2.23 5.11
N PHE A 25 -5.05 2.94 4.00
CA PHE A 25 -5.40 4.34 3.89
C PHE A 25 -6.92 4.56 4.01
N VAL A 26 -7.73 3.76 3.31
CA VAL A 26 -9.19 3.85 3.35
C VAL A 26 -9.71 3.49 4.74
N LEU A 27 -9.23 2.40 5.35
CA LEU A 27 -9.65 2.01 6.71
C LEU A 27 -9.23 3.04 7.76
N GLY A 28 -8.04 3.63 7.64
CA GLY A 28 -7.59 4.72 8.50
C GLY A 28 -8.47 5.97 8.34
N GLY A 29 -8.80 6.35 7.11
CA GLY A 29 -9.69 7.47 6.81
C GLY A 29 -11.11 7.26 7.32
N LEU A 30 -11.67 6.06 7.14
CA LEU A 30 -12.95 5.68 7.73
C LEU A 30 -12.89 5.73 9.26
N GLY A 31 -11.84 5.18 9.88
CA GLY A 31 -11.64 5.25 11.33
C GLY A 31 -11.55 6.69 11.84
N TRP A 32 -10.92 7.59 11.08
CA TRP A 32 -10.88 9.02 11.41
C TRP A 32 -12.28 9.65 11.34
N LEU A 33 -13.03 9.39 10.26
CA LEU A 33 -14.41 9.86 10.11
C LEU A 33 -15.32 9.35 11.23
N TYR A 34 -15.22 8.07 11.60
CA TYR A 34 -15.98 7.49 12.72
C TYR A 34 -15.61 8.10 14.06
N ASN A 35 -14.33 8.34 14.33
CA ASN A 35 -13.90 9.01 15.57
C ASN A 35 -14.40 10.47 15.61
N SER A 36 -14.43 11.15 14.46
CA SER A 36 -14.89 12.54 14.37
C SER A 36 -16.41 12.70 14.55
N SER A 37 -17.21 11.66 14.28
CA SER A 37 -18.67 11.70 14.38
C SER A 37 -19.21 11.44 15.80
N GLY A 38 -18.34 11.28 16.80
CA GLY A 38 -18.75 11.07 18.20
C GLY A 38 -19.38 9.70 18.47
N SER A 39 -19.33 8.80 17.48
CA SER A 39 -19.76 7.41 17.62
C SER A 39 -18.81 6.73 18.61
N GLY A 40 -19.28 6.30 19.79
CA GLY A 40 -18.46 5.85 20.93
C GLY A 40 -17.54 4.64 20.72
N MET A 41 -17.31 4.19 19.48
CA MET A 41 -16.31 3.21 19.12
C MET A 41 -15.04 3.94 18.65
N LEU A 42 -14.12 4.17 19.60
CA LEU A 42 -12.79 4.72 19.30
C LEU A 42 -11.98 3.70 18.46
N MET A 43 -11.87 3.95 17.15
CA MET A 43 -10.82 3.30 16.37
C MET A 43 -9.48 3.88 16.82
N THR A 44 -8.63 3.04 17.40
CA THR A 44 -7.30 3.46 17.84
C THR A 44 -6.44 3.83 16.63
N MET A 45 -5.79 4.99 16.73
CA MET A 45 -4.70 5.42 15.84
C MET A 45 -5.06 5.43 14.34
N PRO A 46 -6.11 6.18 13.92
CA PRO A 46 -6.54 6.19 12.52
C PRO A 46 -5.53 6.90 11.60
N ILE A 47 -4.85 7.94 12.09
CA ILE A 47 -3.87 8.72 11.33
C ILE A 47 -2.62 7.87 11.06
N GLU A 48 -2.14 7.11 12.06
CA GLU A 48 -1.00 6.21 11.91
C GLU A 48 -1.27 5.14 10.85
N LYS A 49 -2.51 4.62 10.78
CA LYS A 49 -2.92 3.67 9.73
C LYS A 49 -2.93 4.30 8.34
N MET A 50 -3.38 5.56 8.23
CA MET A 50 -3.32 6.29 6.96
C MET A 50 -1.87 6.51 6.51
N LEU A 51 -1.00 6.95 7.41
CA LEU A 51 0.43 7.15 7.12
C LEU A 51 1.12 5.85 6.71
N ALA A 52 0.85 4.75 7.42
CA ALA A 52 1.36 3.43 7.05
C ALA A 52 0.91 3.03 5.64
N GLY A 53 -0.36 3.27 5.28
CA GLY A 53 -0.89 3.04 3.94
C GLY A 53 -0.15 3.84 2.86
N ILE A 54 0.08 5.13 3.09
CA ILE A 54 0.83 6.00 2.16
C ILE A 54 2.26 5.49 1.96
N ILE A 55 2.95 5.13 3.03
CA ILE A 55 4.33 4.62 2.97
C ILE A 55 4.39 3.32 2.16
N ILE A 56 3.47 2.39 2.42
CA ILE A 56 3.39 1.12 1.69
C ILE A 56 3.18 1.38 0.19
N ILE A 57 2.26 2.28 -0.18
CA ILE A 57 2.00 2.63 -1.58
C ILE A 57 3.27 3.22 -2.23
N ALA A 58 3.91 4.19 -1.56
CA ALA A 58 5.10 4.85 -2.09
C ALA A 58 6.26 3.87 -2.34
N LEU A 59 6.55 3.00 -1.36
CA LEU A 59 7.60 1.99 -1.50
C LEU A 59 7.27 0.96 -2.60
N SER A 60 6.01 0.55 -2.69
CA SER A 60 5.57 -0.43 -3.70
C SER A 60 5.63 0.15 -5.11
N TYR A 61 5.32 1.44 -5.27
CA TYR A 61 5.49 2.16 -6.52
C TYR A 61 6.96 2.23 -6.94
N ILE A 62 7.88 2.52 -6.00
CA ILE A 62 9.33 2.50 -6.27
C ILE A 62 9.78 1.11 -6.75
N ILE A 63 9.31 0.03 -6.12
CA ILE A 63 9.62 -1.35 -6.54
C ILE A 63 9.11 -1.61 -7.96
N LEU A 64 7.90 -1.17 -8.28
CA LEU A 64 7.30 -1.32 -9.60
C LEU A 64 8.13 -0.58 -10.67
N GLU A 65 8.50 0.67 -10.42
CA GLU A 65 9.34 1.49 -11.31
C GLU A 65 10.73 0.88 -11.51
N LEU A 66 11.38 0.39 -10.45
CA LEU A 66 12.68 -0.26 -10.55
C LEU A 66 12.63 -1.52 -11.43
N GLU A 67 11.57 -2.33 -11.32
CA GLU A 67 11.42 -3.52 -12.14
C GLU A 67 11.10 -3.19 -13.61
N LEU A 68 10.32 -2.14 -13.86
CA LEU A 68 10.08 -1.62 -15.22
C LEU A 68 11.36 -1.10 -15.87
N LEU A 69 12.20 -0.38 -15.12
CA LEU A 69 13.52 0.06 -15.59
C LEU A 69 14.45 -1.12 -15.86
N ARG A 70 14.36 -2.18 -15.07
CA ARG A 70 15.16 -3.41 -15.24
C ARG A 70 14.77 -4.22 -16.46
N THR A 71 13.48 -4.21 -16.84
CA THR A 71 12.98 -4.94 -18.01
C THR A 71 13.17 -4.20 -19.34
N LYS A 72 13.46 -2.89 -19.30
CA LYS A 72 13.81 -2.09 -20.49
C LYS A 72 15.28 -2.21 -20.94
N LYS A 73 16.14 -2.84 -20.15
CA LYS A 73 17.52 -3.20 -20.52
C LYS A 73 17.57 -4.64 -21.00
#